data_AF-A0A399WKK4-F1
#
_entry.id   AF-A0A399WKK4-F1
#
_cell.length_a   1.000
_cell.length_b   1.000
_cell.length_c   1.000
_cell.angle_alpha   90.00
_cell.angle_beta   90.00
_cell.angle_gamma   90.00
#
_symmetry.space_group_name_H-M   'P 1'
#
loop_
_entity.id
_entity.type
_entity.pdbx_description
1 polymer ?
#
loop_
_entity_poly.entity_id
_entity_poly.type
_entity_poly.pdbx_seq_one_letter_code
_entity_poly.pdbx_strand_id
1 'polypeptide(L)' 'MAKKIDLSELSEKMGVSRYLIEDWIQLGLPYERTSRGYRFNFDQVVEWHDSHVKRIIGTEGKNDDQRTI' A
#
# COMPACT_ATOMS: atom_id res chain seq x y z
N MET A 1 -21.37 -2.48 -2.73
CA MET A 1 -20.91 -3.37 -1.64
C MET A 1 -19.43 -3.60 -1.84
N ALA A 2 -18.57 -3.03 -0.99
CA ALA A 2 -17.12 -3.22 -1.13
C ALA A 2 -16.75 -4.67 -0.79
N LYS A 3 -16.22 -5.39 -1.78
CA LYS A 3 -15.85 -6.79 -1.63
C LYS A 3 -14.52 -6.84 -0.87
N LYS A 4 -14.56 -7.29 0.39
CA LYS A 4 -13.35 -7.52 1.18
C LYS A 4 -12.67 -8.78 0.70
N ILE A 5 -11.37 -8.70 0.47
CA ILE A 5 -10.53 -9.77 -0.08
C ILE A 5 -9.50 -10.19 0.96
N ASP A 6 -9.11 -11.46 0.94
CA ASP A 6 -8.11 -11.99 1.86
C ASP A 6 -6.68 -11.76 1.31
N LEU A 7 -5.67 -11.99 2.14
CA LEU A 7 -4.26 -11.70 1.82
C LEU A 7 -3.77 -12.39 0.53
N SER A 8 -4.16 -13.65 0.30
CA SER A 8 -3.81 -14.37 -0.93
C SER A 8 -4.44 -13.73 -2.17
N GLU A 9 -5.72 -13.38 -2.10
CA GLU A 9 -6.42 -12.76 -3.23
C GLU A 9 -5.87 -11.35 -3.52
N LEU A 10 -5.48 -10.60 -2.48
CA LEU A 10 -4.80 -9.31 -2.65
C LEU A 10 -3.44 -9.46 -3.34
N SER A 11 -2.64 -10.45 -2.91
CA SER A 11 -1.34 -10.78 -3.52
C SER A 11 -1.48 -11.09 -5.01
N GLU A 12 -2.45 -11.93 -5.37
CA GLU A 12 -2.71 -12.29 -6.77
C GLU A 12 -3.21 -11.11 -7.60
N LYS A 13 -4.14 -10.30 -7.05
CA LYS A 13 -4.69 -9.13 -7.76
C LYS A 13 -3.67 -8.02 -7.99
N MET A 14 -2.80 -7.78 -7.02
CA MET A 14 -1.76 -6.76 -7.11
C MET A 14 -0.50 -7.28 -7.82
N GLY A 15 -0.36 -8.60 -8.00
CA GLY A 15 0.84 -9.20 -8.56
C GLY A 15 2.08 -9.03 -7.67
N VAL A 16 1.87 -8.86 -6.36
CA VAL A 16 2.95 -8.63 -5.38
C VAL A 16 3.10 -9.80 -4.42
N SER A 17 4.29 -9.96 -3.85
CA SER A 17 4.54 -11.00 -2.85
C SER A 17 3.77 -10.74 -1.56
N ARG A 18 3.33 -11.82 -0.91
CA ARG A 18 2.67 -11.77 0.41
C ARG A 18 3.49 -11.03 1.47
N TYR A 19 4.81 -11.22 1.46
CA TYR A 19 5.75 -10.49 2.32
C TYR A 19 5.69 -8.97 2.14
N LEU A 20 5.51 -8.50 0.90
CA LEU A 20 5.37 -7.06 0.62
C LEU A 20 4.06 -6.51 1.17
N ILE A 21 2.99 -7.30 1.13
CA ILE A 21 1.71 -6.91 1.75
C ILE A 21 1.86 -6.83 3.27
N GLU A 22 2.59 -7.74 3.89
CA GLU A 22 2.89 -7.66 5.33
C GLU A 22 3.72 -6.43 5.69
N ASP A 23 4.68 -6.05 4.85
CA ASP A 23 5.41 -4.79 4.97
C ASP A 23 4.46 -3.59 4.86
N TRP A 24 3.54 -3.58 3.89
CA TRP A 24 2.52 -2.53 3.78
C TRP A 24 1.63 -2.43 5.02
N ILE A 25 1.28 -3.55 5.64
CA ILE A 25 0.55 -3.56 6.92
C ILE A 25 1.35 -2.83 8.00
N GLN A 26 2.67 -3.06 8.07
CA GLN A 26 3.55 -2.34 9.01
C GLN A 26 3.65 -0.83 8.69
N LEU A 27 3.57 -0.47 7.41
CA LEU A 27 3.55 0.92 6.94
C LEU A 27 2.19 1.61 7.13
N GLY A 28 1.17 0.89 7.61
CA GLY A 28 -0.16 1.45 7.91
C GLY A 28 -1.20 1.26 6.80
N LEU A 29 -1.09 0.19 6.01
CA LEU A 29 -2.12 -0.20 5.06
C LEU A 29 -3.48 -0.39 5.77
N PRO A 30 -4.60 0.10 5.22
CA PRO A 30 -5.91 -0.15 5.79
C PRO A 30 -6.29 -1.63 5.67
N TYR A 31 -6.38 -2.32 6.80
CA TYR A 31 -6.84 -3.69 6.91
C TYR A 31 -7.90 -3.83 8.00
N GLU A 32 -8.75 -4.83 7.85
CA GLU A 32 -9.68 -5.28 8.89
C GLU A 32 -9.16 -6.57 9.50
N ARG A 33 -8.89 -6.55 10.81
CA ARG A 33 -8.51 -7.74 11.55
C ARG A 33 -9.74 -8.57 11.85
N THR A 34 -9.71 -9.83 11.44
CA THR A 34 -10.76 -10.82 11.72
C THR A 34 -10.17 -11.98 12.53
N SER A 35 -11.03 -12.83 13.12
CA SER A 35 -10.57 -14.03 13.83
C SER A 35 -9.82 -15.04 12.95
N ARG A 36 -9.90 -14.91 11.62
CA ARG A 36 -9.23 -15.80 10.64
C ARG A 36 -8.00 -15.16 9.97
N GLY A 37 -7.68 -13.90 10.27
CA GLY A 37 -6.57 -13.18 9.65
C GLY A 37 -6.96 -11.78 9.18
N TYR A 38 -6.34 -11.30 8.12
CA TYR A 38 -6.51 -9.95 7.58
C TYR A 38 -7.46 -9.93 6.38
N ARG A 39 -8.39 -8.98 6.38
CA ARG A 39 -9.23 -8.66 5.23
C ARG A 39 -8.95 -7.26 4.74
N PHE A 40 -8.86 -7.12 3.43
CA PHE A 40 -8.50 -5.88 2.77
C PHE A 40 -9.64 -5.43 1.87
N ASN A 41 -9.85 -4.12 1.79
CA ASN A 41 -10.70 -3.56 0.74
C ASN A 41 -9.79 -3.15 -0.42
N PHE A 42 -9.95 -3.82 -1.56
CA PHE A 42 -9.07 -3.61 -2.71
C PHE A 42 -9.00 -2.14 -3.13
N ASP A 43 -10.13 -1.44 -3.15
CA ASP A 43 -10.21 -0.02 -3.52
C ASP A 43 -9.33 0.84 -2.60
N GLN A 44 -9.45 0.64 -1.28
CA GLN A 44 -8.65 1.37 -0.28
C GLN A 44 -7.16 1.02 -0.35
N VAL A 45 -6.82 -0.22 -0.69
CA VAL A 45 -5.42 -0.61 -0.88
C VAL A 45 -4.82 0.09 -2.10
N VAL A 46 -5.57 0.16 -3.21
CA VAL A 46 -5.13 0.89 -4.42
C VAL A 46 -4.96 2.38 -4.12
N GLU A 47 -5.92 3.00 -3.42
CA GLU A 47 -5.83 4.41 -3.02
C GLU A 47 -4.63 4.68 -2.10
N TRP A 48 -4.42 3.82 -1.10
CA TRP A 48 -3.28 3.91 -0.20
C TRP A 48 -1.97 3.74 -0.96
N HIS A 49 -1.88 2.75 -1.86
CA HIS A 49 -0.70 2.49 -2.67
C HIS A 49 -0.38 3.66 -3.61
N ASP A 50 -1.36 4.24 -4.31
CA ASP A 50 -1.16 5.43 -5.15
C ASP A 50 -0.65 6.62 -4.32
N SER A 51 -1.23 6.85 -3.14
CA SER A 51 -0.77 7.89 -2.21
C SER A 51 0.65 7.63 -1.71
N HIS A 52 0.98 6.38 -1.39
CA HIS A 52 2.27 5.97 -0.86
C HIS A 52 3.37 6.02 -1.92
N VAL A 53 3.09 5.55 -3.15
CA VAL A 53 4.00 5.65 -4.30
C VAL A 53 4.25 7.10 -4.68
N LYS A 54 3.21 7.95 -4.69
CA LYS A 54 3.39 9.40 -4.88
C LYS A 54 4.24 10.04 -3.80
N ARG A 55 4.17 9.56 -2.56
CA ARG A 55 5.05 10.01 -1.50
C ARG A 55 6.49 9.54 -1.73
N ILE A 56 6.74 8.27 -2.08
CA ILE A 56 8.10 7.76 -2.30
C ILE A 56 8.74 8.43 -3.52
N ILE A 57 8.08 8.38 -4.69
CA ILE A 57 8.57 8.99 -5.93
C ILE A 57 8.62 10.52 -5.82
N GLY A 58 7.66 11.14 -5.09
CA GLY A 58 7.67 12.57 -4.82
C GLY A 58 8.75 13.00 -3.81
N THR A 59 9.29 12.09 -3.01
CA THR A 59 10.40 12.38 -2.08
C THR A 59 11.77 12.25 -2.77
N GLU A 60 11.87 11.49 -3.86
CA GLU A 60 13.07 11.50 -4.72
C GLU A 60 13.14 12.73 -5.67
N GLY A 61 12.06 13.53 -5.74
CA GLY A 61 11.98 14.77 -6.53
C GLY A 61 12.19 16.08 -5.77
N LYS A 62 12.57 16.04 -4.48
CA LYS A 62 12.95 17.24 -3.70
C LYS A 62 14.36 17.11 -3.12
N ASN A 63 15.33 16.83 -3.98
CA ASN A 63 16.64 17.45 -3.80
C ASN A 63 16.50 18.89 -4.31
N ASP A 64 16.06 19.76 -3.40
CA ASP A 64 16.17 21.21 -3.51
C ASP A 64 17.68 21.55 -3.58
N ASP A 65 18.26 21.44 -4.76
CA ASP A 65 19.53 22.10 -5.07
C ASP A 65 19.22 23.58 -5.29
N GLN A 66 18.84 24.28 -4.22
CA GLN A 66 19.04 25.72 -4.14
C GLN A 66 20.51 25.98 -3.80
N ARG A 67 21.38 25.76 -4.79
CA ARG A 67 22.66 26.45 -4.84
C ARG A 67 22.60 27.49 -5.95
N THR A 68 21.86 28.57 -5.68
CA THR A 68 21.95 29.81 -6.46
C THR A 68 23.36 30.38 -6.25
N ILE A 69 24.12 30.44 -7.35
CA ILE A 69 25.40 31.16 -7.45
C ILE A 69 25.11 32.56 -8.01
#